data_AF-A0A075GCN4-F1
#
_entry.id   AF-A0A075GCN4-F1
#
_cell.length_a   1.000
_cell.length_b   1.000
_cell.length_c   1.000
_cell.angle_alpha   90.00
_cell.angle_beta   90.00
_cell.angle_gamma   90.00
#
_symmetry.space_group_name_H-M   'P 1'
#
loop_
_entity.id
_entity.type
_entity.pdbx_description
1 polymer ?
#
loop_
_entity_poly.entity_id
_entity_poly.type
_entity_poly.pdbx_seq_one_letter_code
_entity_poly.pdbx_strand_id
1 'polypeptide(L)'
;MPKKANQAVFILEDGSVSDEASVKDTIAQAGETEGAQALVIKTKATAKLMEMISESGINIVIVPKMDVKAPDDVTVYATSDF
;
A
#
# COMPACT_ATOMS: atom_id res chain seq x y z
N MET A 1 -5.97 -8.46 20.81
CA MET A 1 -4.97 -7.43 20.45
C MET A 1 -5.73 -6.29 19.78
N PRO A 2 -5.50 -5.01 20.13
CA PRO A 2 -6.09 -3.92 19.38
C PRO A 2 -5.61 -4.04 17.92
N LYS A 3 -6.53 -4.20 16.96
CA LYS A 3 -6.21 -4.18 15.53
C LYS A 3 -5.49 -2.86 15.28
N LYS A 4 -4.17 -2.90 15.04
CA LYS A 4 -3.40 -1.70 14.71
C LYS A 4 -3.90 -1.20 13.37
N ALA A 5 -4.83 -0.24 13.40
CA ALA A 5 -5.27 0.45 12.21
C ALA A 5 -4.08 1.14 11.53
N ASN A 6 -4.10 1.25 10.20
CA ASN A 6 -3.05 1.91 9.41
C ASN A 6 -1.69 1.18 9.36
N GLN A 7 -1.74 -0.15 9.20
CA GLN A 7 -0.56 -0.94 8.83
C GLN A 7 -0.52 -1.22 7.33
N ALA A 8 0.69 -1.47 6.82
CA ALA A 8 0.93 -1.92 5.47
C ALA A 8 2.05 -2.96 5.41
N VAL A 9 2.07 -3.70 4.30
CA VAL A 9 3.11 -4.68 3.94
C VAL A 9 3.40 -4.58 2.45
N PHE A 10 4.62 -4.96 2.08
CA PHE A 10 4.98 -5.21 0.68
C PHE A 10 4.75 -6.67 0.32
N ILE A 11 4.31 -6.89 -0.91
CA ILE A 11 4.46 -8.16 -1.60
C ILE A 11 5.76 -8.07 -2.41
N LEU A 12 6.67 -9.00 -2.18
CA LEU A 12 7.98 -9.05 -2.82
C LEU A 12 7.95 -9.96 -4.06
N GLU A 13 8.95 -9.83 -4.93
CA GLU A 13 9.09 -10.58 -6.18
C GLU A 13 9.16 -12.10 -5.98
N ASP A 14 9.73 -12.54 -4.85
CA ASP A 14 9.79 -13.96 -4.46
C ASP A 14 8.46 -14.50 -3.91
N GLY A 15 7.41 -13.66 -3.87
CA GLY A 15 6.09 -14.00 -3.34
C GLY A 15 6.00 -13.92 -1.82
N SER A 16 7.07 -13.53 -1.12
CA SER A 16 7.03 -13.29 0.32
C SER A 16 6.38 -11.95 0.65
N VAL A 17 6.09 -11.76 1.95
CA VAL A 17 5.46 -10.55 2.48
C VAL A 17 6.39 -9.94 3.51
N SER A 18 6.57 -8.62 3.45
CA SER A 18 7.38 -7.90 4.44
C SER A 18 6.73 -7.93 5.83
N ASP A 19 7.51 -7.56 6.84
CA ASP A 19 6.94 -7.27 8.15
C ASP A 19 5.93 -6.13 8.10
N GLU A 20 4.91 -6.21 8.96
CA GLU A 20 3.90 -5.16 9.09
C GLU A 20 4.50 -3.89 9.71
N ALA A 21 4.46 -2.79 8.97
CA ALA A 21 4.86 -1.48 9.46
C ALA A 21 3.72 -0.46 9.34
N SER A 22 3.93 0.77 9.80
CA SER A 22 2.95 1.83 9.60
C SER A 22 2.88 2.20 8.12
N VAL A 23 1.69 2.53 7.62
CA VAL A 23 1.49 2.90 6.21
C VAL A 23 2.48 3.96 5.74
N LYS A 24 2.77 4.95 6.57
CA LYS A 24 3.71 6.03 6.21
C LYS A 24 5.14 5.52 6.10
N ASP A 25 5.58 4.71 7.06
CA ASP A 25 6.95 4.18 7.08
C ASP A 25 7.13 3.22 5.91
N THR A 26 6.13 2.37 5.64
CA THR A 26 6.14 1.48 4.48
C THR A 26 6.24 2.27 3.18
N ILE A 27 5.38 3.28 2.95
CA ILE A 27 5.45 4.09 1.72
C ILE A 27 6.81 4.79 1.58
N ALA A 28 7.39 5.30 2.67
CA ALA A 28 8.70 5.93 2.64
C ALA A 28 9.81 4.97 2.21
N GLN A 29 9.69 3.68 2.57
CA GLN A 29 10.66 2.63 2.23
C GLN A 29 10.41 2.00 0.85
N ALA A 30 9.35 2.38 0.14
CA ALA A 30 8.97 1.77 -1.14
C ALA A 30 10.08 1.77 -2.19
N GLY A 31 10.77 2.91 -2.35
CA GLY A 31 11.88 3.04 -3.30
C GLY A 31 13.18 2.35 -2.85
N GLU A 32 13.29 1.99 -1.57
CA GLU A 32 14.46 1.32 -0.99
C GLU A 32 14.24 -0.19 -0.83
N THR A 33 13.00 -0.65 -0.94
CA THR A 33 12.64 -2.06 -0.76
C THR A 33 12.89 -2.82 -2.07
N GLU A 34 14.02 -3.52 -2.12
CA GLU A 34 14.38 -4.36 -3.24
C GLU A 34 13.30 -5.43 -3.51
N GLY A 35 12.89 -5.54 -4.77
CA GLY A 35 11.88 -6.52 -5.19
C GLY A 35 10.45 -6.19 -4.79
N ALA A 36 10.13 -5.01 -4.26
CA ALA A 36 8.74 -4.64 -3.96
C ALA A 36 7.87 -4.58 -5.23
N GLN A 37 6.83 -5.40 -5.28
CA GLN A 37 5.92 -5.50 -6.44
C GLN A 37 4.57 -4.82 -6.17
N ALA A 38 4.07 -4.92 -4.94
CA ALA A 38 2.79 -4.33 -4.56
C ALA A 38 2.78 -3.91 -3.09
N LEU A 39 1.92 -2.95 -2.78
CA LEU A 39 1.71 -2.45 -1.43
C LEU A 39 0.29 -2.79 -0.95
N VAL A 40 0.18 -3.54 0.13
CA VAL A 40 -1.11 -3.87 0.77
C VAL A 40 -1.30 -2.97 1.98
N ILE A 41 -2.42 -2.24 2.02
CA ILE A 41 -2.69 -1.24 3.06
C ILE A 41 -3.98 -1.59 3.78
N LYS A 42 -3.92 -1.79 5.09
CA LYS A 42 -5.07 -2.08 5.96
C LYS A 42 -5.82 -0.80 6.38
N THR A 43 -6.01 0.14 5.44
CA THR A 43 -6.83 1.34 5.65
C THR A 43 -7.41 1.82 4.33
N LYS A 44 -8.50 2.60 4.40
CA LYS A 44 -9.16 3.12 3.20
C LYS A 44 -8.22 3.98 2.36
N ALA A 45 -8.34 3.89 1.04
CA ALA A 45 -7.70 4.81 0.13
C ALA A 45 -8.29 6.22 0.28
N THR A 46 -7.47 7.14 0.79
CA THR A 46 -7.78 8.58 0.85
C THR A 46 -6.97 9.33 -0.18
N ALA A 47 -7.37 10.55 -0.55
CA ALA A 47 -6.64 11.36 -1.53
C ALA A 47 -5.18 11.57 -1.11
N LYS A 48 -4.95 11.93 0.16
CA LYS A 48 -3.61 12.07 0.73
C LYS A 48 -2.78 10.79 0.68
N LEU A 49 -3.41 9.64 0.88
CA LEU A 49 -2.71 8.36 0.79
C LEU A 49 -2.27 8.07 -0.65
N MET A 50 -3.15 8.32 -1.62
CA MET A 50 -2.85 8.11 -3.03
C MET A 50 -1.80 9.07 -3.57
N GLU A 51 -1.77 10.31 -3.07
CA GLU A 51 -0.70 11.28 -3.35
C GLU A 51 0.67 10.74 -2.88
N MET A 52 0.78 10.30 -1.63
CA MET A 52 2.03 9.71 -1.11
C MET A 52 2.47 8.47 -1.90
N ILE A 53 1.52 7.64 -2.32
CA ILE A 53 1.79 6.43 -3.13
C ILE A 53 2.33 6.81 -4.51
N SER A 54 1.75 7.83 -5.16
CA SER A 54 2.20 8.26 -6.49
C SER A 54 3.67 8.74 -6.50
N GLU A 55 4.15 9.23 -5.37
CA GLU A 55 5.54 9.65 -5.18
C GLU A 55 6.48 8.49 -4.80
N SER A 56 5.92 7.35 -4.38
CA SER A 56 6.68 6.22 -3.81
C SER A 56 7.31 5.30 -4.85
N GLY A 57 6.91 5.41 -6.11
CA GLY A 57 7.35 4.53 -7.20
C GLY A 57 6.64 3.17 -7.27
N ILE A 58 5.67 2.91 -6.38
CA ILE A 58 4.85 1.69 -6.42
C ILE A 58 3.60 1.89 -7.26
N ASN A 59 3.45 1.02 -8.25
CA ASN A 59 2.37 1.10 -9.24
C ASN A 59 1.20 0.16 -8.92
N ILE A 60 1.30 -0.73 -7.93
CA ILE A 60 0.23 -1.66 -7.55
C ILE A 60 -0.08 -1.52 -6.06
N VAL A 61 -1.33 -1.19 -5.74
CA VAL A 61 -1.79 -1.02 -4.36
C VAL A 61 -3.07 -1.79 -4.11
N ILE A 62 -3.16 -2.45 -2.96
CA ILE A 62 -4.34 -3.20 -2.54
C ILE A 62 -4.88 -2.58 -1.25
N VAL A 63 -6.16 -2.20 -1.25
CA VAL A 63 -6.83 -1.50 -0.13
C VAL A 63 -8.19 -2.11 0.19
N PRO A 64 -8.72 -1.96 1.41
CA PRO A 64 -10.04 -2.44 1.78
C PRO A 64 -11.19 -1.71 1.08
N LYS A 65 -11.01 -0.42 0.77
CA LYS A 65 -12.02 0.43 0.15
C LYS A 65 -11.38 1.62 -0.55
N MET A 66 -11.99 2.06 -1.64
CA MET A 66 -11.56 3.22 -2.40
C MET A 66 -12.75 4.16 -2.66
N ASP A 67 -12.62 5.39 -2.18
CA ASP A 67 -13.60 6.48 -2.34
C ASP A 67 -13.02 7.64 -3.19
N VAL A 68 -11.85 7.44 -3.79
CA VAL A 68 -11.08 8.44 -4.55
C VAL A 68 -10.66 7.84 -5.90
N LYS A 69 -10.35 8.68 -6.89
CA LYS A 69 -9.77 8.22 -8.16
C LYS A 69 -8.32 7.75 -7.93
N ALA A 70 -7.92 6.68 -8.60
CA ALA A 70 -6.52 6.25 -8.61
C ALA A 70 -5.66 7.26 -9.39
N PRO A 71 -4.40 7.50 -8.98
CA PRO A 71 -3.40 8.19 -9.79
C PRO A 71 -3.23 7.50 -11.15
N ASP A 72 -2.89 8.25 -12.20
CA ASP A 72 -2.91 7.75 -13.58
C ASP A 72 -1.90 6.60 -13.85
N ASP A 73 -0.87 6.45 -13.01
CA ASP A 73 0.16 5.38 -13.09
C ASP A 73 0.06 4.34 -11.95
N VAL A 74 -0.99 4.41 -11.11
CA VAL A 74 -1.17 3.50 -9.97
C VAL A 74 -2.42 2.66 -10.18
N THR A 75 -2.23 1.34 -10.27
CA THR A 75 -3.32 0.36 -10.26
C THR A 75 -3.73 0.07 -8.82
N VAL A 76 -4.99 0.38 -8.49
CA VAL A 76 -5.54 0.15 -7.15
C VAL A 76 -6.59 -0.96 -7.19
N TYR A 77 -6.38 -2.00 -6.39
CA TYR A 77 -7.33 -3.06 -6.15
C TYR A 77 -8.05 -2.82 -4.81
N ALA A 78 -9.36 -2.62 -4.86
CA ALA A 78 -10.19 -2.54 -3.66
C ALA A 78 -10.86 -3.89 -3.40
N THR A 79 -10.61 -4.49 -2.24
CA THR A 79 -11.32 -5.71 -1.80
C THR A 79 -11.80 -5.57 -0.37
N SER A 80 -13.07 -5.88 -0.12
CA SER A 80 -13.66 -5.79 1.21
C SER A 80 -13.30 -6.96 2.15
N ASP A 81 -12.50 -7.92 1.67
CA ASP A 81 -12.28 -9.23 2.31
C ASP A 81 -11.00 -9.28 3.19
N PHE A 82 -10.68 -8.16 3.87
CA PHE A 82 -9.50 -7.99 4.74
C PHE A 82 -9.79 -8.10 6.24
#